data_AF-K0VZ16-F1
#
_entry.id   AF-K0VZ16-F1
#
_cell.length_a   1.000
_cell.length_b   1.000
_cell.length_c   1.000
_cell.angle_alpha   90.00
_cell.angle_beta   90.00
_cell.angle_gamma   90.00
#
_symmetry.space_group_name_H-M   'P 1'
#
loop_
_entity.id
_entity.type
_entity.pdbx_description
1 polymer ?
#
loop_
_entity_poly.entity_id
_entity_poly.type
_entity_poly.pdbx_seq_one_letter_code
_entity_poly.pdbx_strand_id
1 'polypeptide(L)'
;TITAPIIGDGAITGYFLGRVSFMMNKEMLKGVTLPLTEMTTDELFSLLVGNKMVDIAHIKSFDPKAFREEVKKGMNERLGGEYVAEVMLEQLDYLSKEDVKENSSGKPTKLGTPVKIVETAPAGEAPAPAAH
;
A
#
# COMPACT_ATOMS: atom_id res chain seq x y z
N THR A 1 -6.94 2.86 3.79
CA THR A 1 -5.94 3.48 2.90
C THR A 1 -4.84 4.02 3.75
N ILE A 2 -3.59 3.72 3.40
CA ILE A 2 -2.39 4.08 4.14
C ILE A 2 -1.66 5.11 3.28
N THR A 3 -1.27 6.21 3.91
CA THR A 3 -0.54 7.29 3.24
C THR A 3 0.83 7.40 3.88
N ALA A 4 1.88 7.17 3.10
CA ALA A 4 3.26 7.29 3.56
C ALA A 4 3.92 8.49 2.86
N PRO A 5 4.50 9.45 3.61
CA PRO A 5 5.22 10.55 3.01
C PRO A 5 6.53 10.05 2.44
N ILE A 6 6.92 10.59 1.30
CA ILE A 6 8.23 10.37 0.73
C ILE A 6 9.12 11.55 1.06
N ILE A 7 10.30 11.24 1.58
CA ILE A 7 11.29 12.22 1.98
C ILE A 7 12.52 12.10 1.07
N GLY A 8 12.81 13.18 0.35
CA GLY A 8 14.02 13.36 -0.46
C GLY A 8 14.64 14.72 -0.13
N ASP A 9 15.97 14.78 -0.03
CA ASP A 9 16.71 16.02 0.23
C ASP A 9 16.21 16.81 1.46
N GLY A 10 15.81 16.09 2.52
CA GLY A 10 15.30 16.69 3.76
C GLY A 10 13.89 17.29 3.66
N ALA A 11 13.19 17.11 2.54
CA ALA A 11 11.84 17.61 2.32
C ALA A 11 10.88 16.52 1.85
N ILE A 12 9.58 16.72 2.07
CA ILE A 12 8.56 15.86 1.49
C ILE A 12 8.49 16.15 -0.02
N THR A 13 8.71 15.13 -0.84
CA THR A 13 8.69 15.20 -2.31
C THR A 13 7.43 14.60 -2.92
N GLY A 14 6.68 13.79 -2.16
CA GLY A 14 5.43 13.18 -2.59
C GLY A 14 4.83 12.27 -1.52
N TYR A 15 3.81 11.51 -1.89
CA TYR A 15 3.10 10.58 -1.03
C TYR A 15 2.82 9.28 -1.78
N PHE A 16 3.06 8.14 -1.13
CA PHE A 16 2.48 6.87 -1.54
C PHE A 16 1.11 6.69 -0.90
N LEU A 17 0.15 6.30 -1.72
CA LEU A 17 -1.20 5.93 -1.29
C LEU A 17 -1.36 4.44 -1.57
N GLY A 18 -1.34 3.66 -0.50
CA GLY A 18 -1.46 2.22 -0.56
C GLY A 18 -2.78 1.73 0.02
N ARG A 19 -3.30 0.64 -0.55
CA ARG A 19 -4.25 -0.24 0.12
C ARG A 19 -3.68 -1.64 0.15
N VAL A 20 -3.48 -2.14 1.36
CA VAL A 20 -2.96 -3.47 1.62
C VAL A 20 -3.96 -4.19 2.52
N SER A 21 -4.21 -5.45 2.20
CA SER A 21 -4.96 -6.39 3.03
C SER A 21 -4.11 -7.61 3.32
N PHE A 22 -4.48 -8.32 4.38
CA PHE A 22 -3.71 -9.46 4.86
C PHE A 22 -4.61 -10.68 4.99
N MET A 23 -4.09 -11.81 4.54
CA MET A 23 -4.64 -13.11 4.89
C MET A 23 -3.88 -13.63 6.11
N MET A 24 -4.61 -13.82 7.21
CA MET A 24 -4.04 -14.24 8.49
C MET A 24 -4.29 -15.72 8.77
N ASN A 25 -3.34 -16.35 9.45
CA ASN A 25 -3.47 -17.71 9.96
C ASN A 25 -4.43 -17.73 11.15
N LYS A 26 -5.66 -18.21 10.93
CA LYS A 26 -6.75 -18.21 11.92
C LYS A 26 -6.40 -18.96 13.21
N GLU A 27 -5.53 -19.96 13.12
CA GLU A 27 -5.07 -20.74 14.27
C GLU A 27 -4.18 -19.92 15.21
N MET A 28 -3.38 -19.01 14.66
CA MET A 28 -2.48 -18.13 15.41
C MET A 28 -3.22 -16.94 16.05
N LEU A 29 -4.39 -16.58 15.51
CA LEU A 29 -5.21 -15.46 16.02
C LEU A 29 -6.11 -15.85 17.21
N LYS A 30 -6.19 -17.13 17.59
CA LYS A 30 -7.08 -17.58 18.67
C LYS A 30 -6.65 -16.97 20.02
N GLY A 31 -7.47 -16.07 20.54
CA GLY A 31 -7.30 -15.50 21.89
C GLY A 31 -6.34 -14.32 21.98
N VAL A 32 -5.89 -13.77 20.85
CA VAL A 32 -4.96 -12.63 20.82
C VAL A 32 -5.60 -11.46 20.09
N THR A 33 -5.71 -10.31 20.77
CA THR A 33 -6.03 -9.03 20.14
C THR A 33 -4.72 -8.35 19.75
N LEU A 34 -4.46 -8.28 18.45
CA LEU A 34 -3.26 -7.65 17.90
C LEU A 34 -3.61 -6.28 17.32
N PRO A 35 -2.79 -5.24 17.54
CA PRO A 35 -2.96 -3.92 16.92
C PRO A 35 -2.48 -3.97 15.45
N LEU A 36 -3.15 -4.77 14.63
CA LEU A 36 -2.73 -5.06 13.25
C LEU A 36 -2.62 -3.79 12.40
N THR A 37 -3.50 -2.82 12.61
CA THR A 37 -3.51 -1.55 11.87
C THR A 37 -2.26 -0.73 12.17
N GLU A 38 -1.90 -0.60 13.45
CA GLU A 38 -0.74 0.15 13.92
C GLU A 38 0.55 -0.53 13.46
N MET A 39 0.65 -1.86 13.61
CA MET A 39 1.80 -2.64 13.16
C MET A 39 1.99 -2.57 11.65
N THR A 40 0.91 -2.67 10.88
CA THR A 40 0.93 -2.52 9.43
C THR A 40 1.44 -1.13 9.05
N THR A 41 0.93 -0.09 9.72
CA THR A 41 1.32 1.30 9.44
C THR A 41 2.81 1.48 9.69
N ASP A 42 3.31 1.05 10.84
CA ASP A 42 4.73 1.18 11.18
C ASP A 42 5.63 0.39 10.21
N GLU A 43 5.25 -0.83 9.84
CA GLU A 43 6.02 -1.64 8.88
C GLU A 43 6.09 -1.00 7.50
N LEU A 44 4.97 -0.49 6.99
CA LEU A 44 4.95 0.20 5.70
C LEU A 44 5.76 1.50 5.74
N PHE A 45 5.72 2.24 6.85
CA PHE A 45 6.58 3.42 7.03
C PHE A 45 8.07 3.05 7.05
N SER A 46 8.44 1.98 7.75
CA SER A 46 9.81 1.46 7.77
C SER A 46 10.30 1.10 6.38
N LEU A 47 9.50 0.37 5.60
CA LEU A 47 9.86 -0.06 4.25
C LEU A 47 9.94 1.10 3.24
N LEU A 48 8.95 1.99 3.26
CA LEU A 48 8.83 3.06 2.27
C LEU A 48 9.75 4.25 2.57
N VAL A 49 9.92 4.60 3.85
CA VAL A 49 10.67 5.79 4.27
C VAL A 49 12.07 5.43 4.77
N GLY A 50 12.17 4.40 5.60
CA GLY A 50 13.45 3.97 6.21
C GLY A 50 14.35 3.24 5.21
N ASN A 51 13.83 2.16 4.63
CA ASN A 51 14.60 1.27 3.76
C ASN A 51 14.62 1.71 2.30
N LYS A 52 13.80 2.72 1.95
CA LYS A 52 13.65 3.23 0.58
C LYS A 52 13.46 2.11 -0.46
N MET A 53 12.66 1.10 -0.10
CA MET A 53 12.37 -0.06 -0.96
C MET A 53 11.79 0.34 -2.33
N VAL A 54 11.21 1.53 -2.43
CA VAL A 54 10.69 2.07 -3.68
C VAL A 54 11.57 3.22 -4.12
N ASP A 55 12.25 3.05 -5.24
CA ASP A 55 12.91 4.16 -5.94
C ASP A 55 11.86 4.91 -6.77
N ILE A 56 11.72 6.19 -6.44
CA ILE A 56 10.65 7.05 -6.95
C ILE A 56 11.12 7.79 -8.20
N ALA A 57 12.43 7.98 -8.35
CA ALA A 57 13.00 8.40 -9.62
C ALA A 57 12.77 7.32 -10.70
N HIS A 58 12.60 6.07 -10.28
CA HIS A 58 12.41 4.91 -11.14
C HIS A 58 11.23 4.03 -10.68
N ILE A 59 10.03 4.59 -10.54
CA ILE A 59 8.81 3.83 -10.17
C ILE A 59 8.60 2.60 -11.06
N LYS A 60 9.05 2.63 -12.33
CA LYS A 60 9.00 1.48 -13.25
C LYS A 60 9.76 0.24 -12.76
N SER A 61 10.70 0.41 -11.84
CA SER A 61 11.48 -0.66 -11.21
C SER A 61 10.83 -1.19 -9.93
N PHE A 62 9.66 -0.69 -9.54
CA PHE A 62 8.94 -1.22 -8.39
C PHE A 62 8.52 -2.67 -8.61
N ASP A 63 8.96 -3.56 -7.71
CA ASP A 63 8.56 -4.95 -7.71
C ASP A 63 7.45 -5.18 -6.66
N PRO A 64 6.17 -5.29 -7.07
CA PRO A 64 5.06 -5.52 -6.15
C PRO A 64 5.13 -6.88 -5.46
N LYS A 65 5.80 -7.88 -6.04
CA LYS A 65 5.98 -9.18 -5.41
C LYS A 65 6.99 -9.08 -4.28
N ALA A 66 8.16 -8.51 -4.55
CA ALA A 66 9.19 -8.31 -3.53
C ALA A 66 8.67 -7.46 -2.35
N PHE A 67 7.90 -6.40 -2.66
CA PHE A 67 7.26 -5.58 -1.64
C PHE A 67 6.32 -6.38 -0.73
N ARG A 68 5.44 -7.22 -1.31
CA ARG A 68 4.53 -8.08 -0.52
C ARG A 68 5.27 -9.07 0.36
N GLU A 69 6.35 -9.66 -0.16
CA GLU A 69 7.16 -10.61 0.60
C GLU A 69 7.86 -9.95 1.78
N GLU A 70 8.41 -8.75 1.60
CA GLU A 70 9.05 -8.00 2.69
C GLU A 70 8.04 -7.53 3.75
N VAL A 71 6.87 -7.04 3.33
CA VAL A 71 5.78 -6.70 4.28
C VAL A 71 5.35 -7.95 5.08
N LYS A 72 5.18 -9.10 4.42
CA LYS A 72 4.83 -10.36 5.09
C LYS A 72 5.89 -10.73 6.12
N LYS A 73 7.16 -10.67 5.71
CA LYS A 73 8.30 -11.01 6.54
C LYS A 73 8.38 -10.11 7.78
N GLY A 74 8.39 -8.79 7.59
CA GLY A 74 8.49 -7.83 8.69
C GLY A 74 7.31 -7.94 9.67
N MET A 75 6.10 -8.16 9.16
CA MET A 75 4.92 -8.42 10.01
C MET A 75 5.07 -9.70 10.84
N ASN A 76 5.50 -10.81 10.23
CA ASN A 76 5.71 -12.07 10.94
C ASN A 76 6.85 -12.01 11.96
N GLU A 77 7.95 -11.32 11.63
CA GLU A 77 9.06 -11.09 12.55
C GLU A 77 8.61 -10.30 13.78
N ARG A 78 7.82 -9.23 13.60
CA ARG A 78 7.27 -8.43 14.70
C ARG A 78 6.24 -9.19 15.54
N LEU A 79 5.47 -10.07 14.90
CA LEU A 79 4.47 -10.89 15.58
C LEU A 79 5.10 -12.11 16.26
N GLY A 80 6.36 -12.43 15.97
CA GLY A 80 7.08 -13.55 16.57
C GLY A 80 6.61 -14.92 16.08
N GLY A 81 6.04 -15.00 14.88
CA GLY A 81 5.53 -16.24 14.30
C GLY A 81 4.94 -16.06 12.90
N GLU A 82 4.51 -17.16 12.28
CA GLU A 82 3.84 -17.12 10.98
C GLU A 82 2.36 -16.76 11.15
N TYR A 83 2.06 -15.51 11.48
CA TYR A 83 0.70 -14.99 11.63
C TYR A 83 0.09 -14.57 10.29
N VAL A 84 0.90 -13.98 9.42
CA VAL A 84 0.54 -13.52 8.09
C VAL A 84 0.81 -14.63 7.08
N ALA A 85 -0.25 -15.14 6.47
CA ALA A 85 -0.18 -16.12 5.39
C ALA A 85 0.16 -15.45 4.05
N GLU A 86 -0.54 -14.36 3.74
CA GLU A 86 -0.42 -13.64 2.47
C GLU A 86 -0.66 -12.14 2.64
N VAL A 87 0.00 -11.34 1.78
CA VAL A 87 -0.16 -9.88 1.70
C VAL A 87 -0.70 -9.52 0.33
N MET A 88 -1.85 -8.87 0.31
CA MET A 88 -2.53 -8.44 -0.90
C MET A 88 -2.34 -6.93 -1.08
N LEU A 89 -1.69 -6.55 -2.17
CA LEU A 89 -1.58 -5.14 -2.57
C LEU A 89 -2.73 -4.84 -3.53
N GLU A 90 -3.77 -4.17 -3.02
CA GLU A 90 -4.99 -3.84 -3.75
C GLU A 90 -4.81 -2.57 -4.59
N GLN A 91 -4.15 -1.58 -4.01
CA GLN A 91 -3.94 -0.30 -4.66
C GLN A 91 -2.59 0.26 -4.26
N LEU A 92 -1.85 0.79 -5.23
CA LEU A 92 -0.67 1.58 -4.97
C LEU A 92 -0.60 2.72 -5.98
N ASP A 93 -0.71 3.94 -5.47
CA ASP A 93 -0.61 5.18 -6.23
C ASP A 93 0.52 6.04 -5.67
N TYR A 94 1.14 6.83 -6.54
CA TYR A 94 2.10 7.87 -6.17
C TYR A 94 1.54 9.24 -6.55
N LEU A 95 1.59 10.17 -5.60
CA LEU A 95 1.26 11.58 -5.80
C LEU A 95 2.50 12.43 -5.52
N SER A 96 2.92 13.26 -6.47
CA SER A 96 4.02 14.20 -6.23
C SER A 96 3.57 15.36 -5.34
N LYS A 97 4.52 16.06 -4.72
CA LYS A 97 4.24 17.30 -3.96
C LYS A 97 3.53 18.35 -4.83
N GLU A 98 3.84 18.39 -6.12
CA GLU A 98 3.25 19.32 -7.08
C GLU A 98 1.76 19.00 -7.30
N ASP A 99 1.42 17.71 -7.48
CA ASP A 99 0.03 17.23 -7.59
C ASP A 99 -0.79 17.56 -6.32
N VAL A 100 -0.18 17.46 -5.14
CA VAL A 100 -0.87 17.75 -3.86
C VAL A 100 -1.09 19.25 -3.65
N LYS A 101 -0.14 20.10 -4.08
CA LYS A 101 -0.24 21.56 -3.93
C LYS A 101 -1.30 22.16 -4.84
N GLU A 102 -1.45 21.64 -6.06
CA GLU A 102 -2.47 22.09 -7.01
C GLU A 102 -3.90 21.83 -6.48
N ASN A 103 -4.06 20.75 -5.72
CA ASN A 103 -5.35 20.33 -5.14
C ASN A 103 -5.77 21.14 -3.89
N SER A 104 -4.82 21.80 -3.21
CA SER A 104 -5.10 22.63 -2.02
C SER A 104 -5.71 24.00 -2.36
N SER A 105 -5.78 24.35 -3.65
CA SER A 105 -6.28 25.63 -4.16
C SER A 105 -7.74 25.53 -4.65
N GLY A 106 -8.62 24.86 -3.90
CA GLY A 106 -10.08 25.06 -3.92
C GLY A 106 -10.85 24.91 -5.24
N LYS A 107 -10.26 24.36 -6.32
CA LYS A 107 -10.98 24.03 -7.56
C LYS A 107 -10.97 22.52 -7.77
N PRO A 108 -12.14 21.87 -7.94
CA PRO A 108 -12.23 20.42 -8.15
C PRO A 108 -11.84 20.12 -9.59
N THR A 109 -10.54 20.20 -9.88
CA THR A 109 -9.98 19.70 -11.13
C THR A 109 -9.44 18.32 -10.81
N LYS A 110 -9.84 17.35 -11.64
CA LYS A 110 -9.45 15.93 -11.61
C LYS A 110 -8.04 15.77 -11.06
N LEU A 111 -7.87 14.88 -10.07
CA LEU A 111 -6.56 14.50 -9.53
C LEU A 111 -5.54 14.50 -10.67
N GLY A 112 -4.46 15.28 -10.53
CA GLY A 112 -3.29 15.13 -11.41
C GLY A 112 -3.04 13.64 -11.53
N THR A 113 -3.09 13.12 -12.76
CA THR A 113 -3.37 11.69 -13.02
C THR A 113 -2.44 10.84 -12.16
N PRO A 114 -2.95 10.19 -11.10
CA PRO A 114 -2.11 9.41 -10.21
C PRO A 114 -1.41 8.36 -11.06
N VAL A 115 -0.09 8.25 -10.89
CA VAL A 115 0.65 7.17 -11.53
C VAL A 115 0.25 5.91 -10.79
N LYS A 116 -0.66 5.14 -11.39
CA LYS A 116 -1.11 3.86 -10.86
C LYS A 116 0.02 2.86 -10.99
N ILE A 117 0.53 2.39 -9.85
CA ILE A 117 1.59 1.39 -9.79
C ILE A 117 0.99 -0.01 -9.76
N VAL A 118 -0.14 -0.20 -9.07
CA VAL A 118 -0.88 -1.47 -9.04
C VAL A 118 -2.39 -1.18 -9.08
N GLU A 119 -3.08 -1.80 -10.04
CA GLU A 119 -4.53 -1.77 -10.15
C GLU A 119 -5.07 -3.20 -10.04
N THR A 120 -5.70 -3.57 -8.93
CA THR A 120 -6.57 -4.75 -8.92
C THR A 120 -7.92 -4.35 -9.50
N ALA A 121 -8.27 -4.90 -10.67
CA ALA A 121 -9.58 -4.71 -11.29
C ALA A 121 -10.70 -5.05 -10.28
N PRO A 122 -11.83 -4.31 -10.27
CA PRO A 122 -12.93 -4.62 -9.38
C PRO A 122 -13.48 -6.00 -9.71
N ALA A 123 -13.48 -6.91 -8.73
CA ALA A 123 -14.29 -8.11 -8.77
C ALA A 123 -15.76 -7.68 -8.75
N GLY A 124 -16.40 -7.60 -9.92
CA GLY A 124 -17.75 -7.06 -10.01
C GLY A 124 -18.34 -7.04 -11.41
N GLU A 125 -18.26 -8.14 -12.16
CA GLU A 125 -19.25 -8.41 -13.22
C GLU A 125 -19.66 -9.88 -13.10
N ALA A 126 -20.76 -10.10 -12.38
CA ALA A 126 -21.52 -11.33 -12.47
C ALA A 126 -22.05 -11.43 -13.91
N PRO A 127 -21.88 -12.56 -14.63
CA PRO A 127 -22.51 -12.71 -15.92
C PRO A 127 -24.04 -12.76 -15.71
N ALA A 128 -24.74 -11.83 -16.35
CA ALA A 128 -26.20 -11.79 -16.41
C ALA A 128 -26.76 -13.14 -16.91
N PRO A 129 -27.93 -13.58 -16.43
CA PRO A 129 -28.54 -14.81 -16.93
C PRO A 129 -28.96 -14.60 -18.39
N ALA A 130 -28.43 -15.42 -19.29
CA ALA A 130 -28.92 -15.50 -20.66
C ALA A 130 -30.31 -16.17 -20.63
N ALA A 131 -31.35 -15.37 -20.80
CA ALA A 131 -32.64 -15.84 -21.32
C ALA A 131 -32.65 -15.52 -22.81
N HIS A 132 -32.77 -16.55 -23.64
CA HIS A 132 -33.68 -16.69 -24.80
C HIS A 132 -33.32 -17.93 -25.61
#